data_AF-A0A9D6K2R0-F1
#
_entry.id   AF-A0A9D6K2R0-F1
#
_cell.length_a   1.000
_cell.length_b   1.000
_cell.length_c   1.000
_cell.angle_alpha   90.00
_cell.angle_beta   90.00
_cell.angle_gamma   90.00
#
_symmetry.space_group_name_H-M   'P 1'
#
loop_
_entity.id
_entity.type
_entity.pdbx_description
1 polymer ?
#
loop_
_entity_poly.entity_id
_entity_poly.type
_entity_poly.pdbx_seq_one_letter_code
_entity_poly.pdbx_strand_id
1 'polypeptide(L)'
;MFACRLNEPDQIGRRRAIIKELRDAAQEIRELPEGYAIRFHGDKSCVARLADFIAFERECCPFLSFELKYEPYAGPIWLEVHGPEGVKQFIRAEVAKGGGNHGGDGS
;
A
#
# COMPACT_ATOMS: atom_id res chain seq x y z
N MET A 1 -16.36 3.94 -0.29
CA MET A 1 -15.89 5.34 -0.33
C MET A 1 -15.46 5.76 1.07
N PHE A 2 -14.25 5.37 1.50
CA PHE A 2 -13.50 6.10 2.54
C PHE A 2 -12.41 6.85 1.78
N ALA A 3 -12.87 7.78 0.94
CA ALA A 3 -12.04 8.43 -0.05
C ALA A 3 -10.95 9.20 0.68
N CYS A 4 -9.70 8.93 0.28
CA CYS A 4 -8.57 9.77 0.56
C CYS A 4 -9.01 11.23 0.45
N ARG A 5 -8.91 11.98 1.55
CA ARG A 5 -9.30 13.40 1.60
C ARG A 5 -8.29 14.31 0.86
N LEU A 6 -7.48 13.73 -0.03
CA LEU A 6 -6.57 14.44 -0.91
C LEU A 6 -7.42 15.15 -1.96
N ASN A 7 -7.67 16.44 -1.74
CA ASN A 7 -8.42 17.29 -2.65
C ASN A 7 -7.55 17.89 -3.78
N GLU A 8 -6.22 17.71 -3.71
CA GLU A 8 -5.29 18.28 -4.69
C GLU A 8 -4.91 17.25 -5.76
N PRO A 9 -5.06 17.57 -7.06
CA PRO A 9 -4.79 16.64 -8.15
C PRO A 9 -3.32 16.17 -8.19
N ASP A 10 -2.40 17.02 -7.75
CA ASP A 10 -0.97 16.69 -7.65
C ASP A 10 -0.71 15.58 -6.61
N GLN A 11 -1.37 15.68 -5.43
CA GLN A 11 -1.26 14.69 -4.36
C GLN A 11 -1.87 13.35 -4.75
N ILE A 12 -3.00 13.36 -5.48
CA ILE A 12 -3.62 12.15 -6.02
C ILE A 12 -2.68 11.48 -7.03
N GLY A 13 -2.06 12.26 -7.93
CA GLY A 13 -1.11 11.78 -8.92
C GLY A 13 0.11 11.14 -8.27
N ARG A 14 0.72 11.84 -7.30
CA ARG A 14 1.89 11.35 -6.55
C ARG A 14 1.59 10.08 -5.78
N ARG A 15 0.50 10.05 -5.01
CA ARG A 15 0.07 8.85 -4.28
C ARG A 15 -0.13 7.66 -5.23
N ARG A 16 -0.82 7.87 -6.36
CA ARG A 16 -1.04 6.81 -7.36
C ARG A 16 0.28 6.30 -7.95
N ALA A 17 1.24 7.19 -8.22
CA ALA A 17 2.56 6.80 -8.71
C ALA A 17 3.29 5.91 -7.68
N ILE A 18 3.31 6.32 -6.41
CA ILE A 18 3.98 5.57 -5.33
C ILE A 18 3.35 4.20 -5.13
N ILE A 19 2.02 4.13 -5.08
CA ILE A 19 1.30 2.84 -4.97
C ILE A 19 1.62 1.93 -6.15
N LYS A 20 1.66 2.48 -7.37
CA LYS A 20 1.99 1.70 -8.57
C LYS A 20 3.41 1.16 -8.50
N GLU A 21 4.38 1.98 -8.09
CA GLU A 21 5.77 1.57 -7.99
C GLU A 21 6.01 0.56 -6.88
N LEU A 22 5.36 0.72 -5.72
CA LEU A 22 5.42 -0.30 -4.67
C LEU A 22 4.78 -1.61 -5.13
N ARG A 23 3.65 -1.54 -5.83
CA ARG A 23 3.02 -2.75 -6.38
C ARG A 23 3.95 -3.49 -7.36
N ASP A 24 4.63 -2.77 -8.24
CA ASP A 24 5.59 -3.35 -9.18
C ASP A 24 6.82 -3.94 -8.47
N ALA A 25 7.26 -3.29 -7.38
CA ALA A 25 8.35 -3.76 -6.52
C ALA A 25 7.96 -4.89 -5.55
N ALA A 26 6.66 -5.21 -5.43
CA ALA A 26 6.18 -6.24 -4.51
C ALA A 26 6.61 -7.63 -5.00
N GLN A 27 7.46 -8.29 -4.23
CA GLN A 27 7.97 -9.61 -4.55
C GLN A 27 7.02 -10.72 -4.11
N GLU A 28 6.31 -10.51 -3.01
CA GLU A 28 5.39 -11.49 -2.44
C GLU A 28 4.31 -10.77 -1.62
N ILE A 29 3.07 -11.27 -1.68
CA ILE A 29 1.97 -10.78 -0.87
C ILE A 29 1.40 -11.98 -0.11
N ARG A 30 1.37 -11.88 1.21
CA ARG A 30 0.81 -12.88 2.12
C ARG A 30 -0.41 -12.30 2.82
N GLU A 31 -1.48 -13.08 2.85
CA GLU A 31 -2.63 -12.77 3.67
C GLU A 31 -2.35 -13.21 5.11
N LEU A 32 -2.50 -12.29 6.07
CA LEU A 32 -2.35 -12.55 7.50
C LEU A 32 -3.73 -12.61 8.15
N PRO A 33 -3.88 -13.22 9.35
CA PRO A 33 -5.14 -13.22 10.10
C PRO A 33 -5.61 -11.81 10.51
N GLU A 34 -4.73 -10.82 10.57
CA GLU A 34 -5.07 -9.44 10.96
C GLU A 34 -4.75 -8.39 9.88
N GLY A 35 -4.35 -8.82 8.67
CA GLY A 35 -3.92 -7.89 7.64
C GLY A 35 -3.30 -8.55 6.40
N TYR A 36 -2.35 -7.84 5.78
CA TYR A 36 -1.50 -8.35 4.69
C TYR A 36 -0.03 -8.05 4.98
N ALA A 37 0.85 -8.97 4.62
CA ALA A 37 2.28 -8.76 4.61
C ALA A 37 2.78 -8.75 3.16
N ILE A 38 3.58 -7.75 2.80
CA ILE A 38 4.11 -7.56 1.46
C ILE A 38 5.63 -7.52 1.55
N ARG A 39 6.29 -8.36 0.76
CA ARG A 39 7.75 -8.45 0.69
C ARG A 39 8.30 -7.56 -0.41
N PHE A 40 9.30 -6.77 -0.08
CA PHE A 40 10.03 -5.88 -0.97
C PHE A 40 11.53 -6.20 -0.93
N HIS A 41 12.26 -5.77 -1.95
CA HIS A 41 13.72 -5.76 -1.88
C HIS A 41 14.22 -4.79 -0.80
N GLY A 42 15.35 -5.14 -0.18
CA GLY A 42 16.02 -4.38 0.88
C GLY A 42 16.71 -3.08 0.44
N ASP A 43 16.45 -2.60 -0.78
CA ASP A 43 17.10 -1.43 -1.33
C ASP A 43 16.65 -0.13 -0.66
N LYS A 44 17.58 0.83 -0.51
CA LYS A 44 17.31 2.15 0.10
C LYS A 44 16.16 2.89 -0.58
N SER A 45 16.02 2.75 -1.90
CA SER A 45 14.93 3.35 -2.67
C SER A 45 13.56 2.78 -2.29
N CYS A 46 13.48 1.47 -2.00
CA CYS A 46 12.25 0.84 -1.51
C CYS A 46 11.89 1.36 -0.12
N VAL A 47 12.86 1.48 0.79
CA VAL A 47 12.64 2.02 2.15
C VAL A 47 12.01 3.41 2.10
N ALA A 48 12.59 4.32 1.31
CA ALA A 48 12.08 5.69 1.20
C ALA A 48 10.64 5.72 0.64
N ARG A 49 10.35 4.89 -0.37
CA ARG A 49 8.99 4.80 -0.94
C ARG A 49 7.98 4.19 0.02
N LEU A 50 8.37 3.19 0.80
CA LEU A 50 7.52 2.60 1.84
C LEU A 50 7.17 3.62 2.92
N ALA A 51 8.15 4.42 3.35
CA ALA A 51 7.92 5.48 4.33
C ALA A 51 6.95 6.56 3.81
N ASP A 52 7.13 7.00 2.56
CA ASP A 52 6.26 7.99 1.91
C ASP A 52 4.82 7.45 1.75
N PHE A 53 4.67 6.18 1.33
CA PHE A 53 3.38 5.49 1.29
C PHE A 53 2.69 5.42 2.66
N ILE A 54 3.41 5.02 3.71
CA ILE A 54 2.84 4.96 5.07
C ILE A 54 2.41 6.35 5.53
N ALA A 55 3.20 7.39 5.26
CA ALA A 55 2.83 8.76 5.62
C ALA A 55 1.50 9.16 4.95
N PHE A 56 1.39 8.94 3.64
CA PHE A 56 0.15 9.21 2.89
C PHE A 56 -1.04 8.39 3.40
N GLU A 57 -0.87 7.09 3.61
CA GLU A 57 -1.97 6.24 4.05
C GLU A 57 -2.42 6.55 5.48
N ARG A 58 -1.53 7.02 6.36
CA ARG A 58 -1.93 7.43 7.72
C ARG A 58 -2.81 8.68 7.73
N GLU A 59 -2.62 9.58 6.77
CA GLU A 59 -3.50 10.75 6.59
C GLU A 59 -4.83 10.37 5.93
N CYS A 60 -4.77 9.44 4.98
CA CYS A 60 -5.91 8.96 4.19
C CYS A 60 -6.83 8.00 4.98
N CYS A 61 -6.22 7.11 5.76
CA CYS A 61 -6.80 5.96 6.44
C CYS A 61 -6.20 5.84 7.86
N PRO A 62 -6.59 6.72 8.81
CA PRO A 62 -5.99 6.78 10.14
C PRO A 62 -6.25 5.54 11.02
N PHE A 63 -7.12 4.63 10.56
CA PHE A 63 -7.44 3.36 11.22
C PHE A 63 -6.51 2.21 10.81
N LEU A 64 -5.64 2.41 9.81
CA LEU A 64 -4.66 1.41 9.39
C LEU A 64 -3.39 1.51 10.25
N SER A 65 -2.88 0.35 10.64
CA SER A 65 -1.58 0.21 11.30
C SER A 65 -0.58 -0.40 10.33
N PHE A 66 0.66 0.08 10.38
CA PHE A 66 1.72 -0.33 9.48
C PHE A 66 2.94 -0.76 10.28
N GLU A 67 3.53 -1.90 9.92
CA GLU A 67 4.79 -2.36 10.49
C GLU A 67 5.81 -2.60 9.37
N LEU A 68 7.05 -2.15 9.58
CA LEU A 68 8.17 -2.38 8.66
C LEU A 68 9.21 -3.25 9.33
N LYS A 69 9.36 -4.47 8.84
CA LYS A 69 10.35 -5.43 9.32
C LYS A 69 11.49 -5.56 8.33
N TYR A 70 12.70 -5.31 8.82
CA TYR A 70 13.93 -5.39 8.04
C TYR A 70 14.66 -6.69 8.37
N GLU A 71 14.89 -7.53 7.37
CA GLU A 71 15.68 -8.74 7.56
C GLU A 71 17.19 -8.40 7.62
N PRO A 72 17.98 -9.20 8.37
CA PRO A 72 19.42 -8.97 8.51
C PRO A 72 20.16 -9.02 7.16
N TYR A 73 21.37 -8.45 7.13
CA TYR A 73 22.26 -8.44 5.95
C TYR A 73 21.71 -7.69 4.72
N ALA A 74 20.98 -6.59 4.94
CA ALA A 74 20.26 -5.87 3.87
C ALA A 74 19.29 -6.81 3.11
N GLY A 75 18.71 -7.75 3.85
CA GLY A 75 17.71 -8.67 3.36
C GLY A 75 16.41 -7.97 2.97
N PRO A 76 15.39 -8.74 2.56
CA PRO A 76 14.12 -8.18 2.15
C PRO A 76 13.43 -7.43 3.28
N ILE A 77 12.58 -6.49 2.89
CA ILE A 77 11.75 -5.72 3.82
C ILE A 77 10.34 -6.25 3.73
N TRP A 78 9.71 -6.44 4.88
CA TRP A 78 8.30 -6.78 5.00
C TRP A 78 7.52 -5.57 5.46
N LEU A 79 6.52 -5.19 4.67
CA LEU A 79 5.50 -4.24 5.09
C LEU A 79 4.28 -5.02 5.51
N GLU A 80 3.91 -4.92 6.77
CA GLU A 80 2.67 -5.48 7.29
C GLU A 80 1.65 -4.36 7.46
N VAL A 81 0.47 -4.56 6.88
CA VAL A 81 -0.65 -3.61 6.92
C VAL A 81 -1.79 -4.28 7.65
N HIS A 82 -2.17 -3.71 8.79
CA HIS A 82 -3.23 -4.18 9.66
C HIS A 82 -4.35 -3.15 9.74
N GLY A 83 -5.55 -3.60 10.11
CA GLY A 83 -6.64 -2.71 10.44
C GLY A 83 -7.86 -3.45 10.97
N PRO A 84 -8.97 -2.74 11.18
CA PRO A 84 -10.15 -3.30 11.84
C PRO A 84 -10.79 -4.41 11.00
N GLU A 85 -11.59 -5.24 11.66
CA GLU A 85 -12.29 -6.37 11.03
C GLU A 85 -13.05 -5.92 9.77
N GLY A 86 -12.83 -6.62 8.65
CA GLY A 86 -13.39 -6.27 7.33
C GLY A 86 -12.46 -5.46 6.41
N VAL A 87 -11.39 -4.83 6.93
CA VAL A 87 -10.45 -4.05 6.11
C VAL A 87 -9.67 -4.91 5.11
N LYS A 88 -9.47 -6.20 5.41
CA LYS A 88 -8.72 -7.09 4.52
C LYS A 88 -9.33 -7.20 3.14
N GLN A 89 -10.65 -7.33 3.06
CA GLN A 89 -11.32 -7.46 1.76
C GLN A 89 -11.08 -6.20 0.91
N PHE A 90 -10.98 -5.05 1.56
CA PHE A 90 -10.64 -3.79 0.93
C PHE A 90 -9.17 -3.74 0.50
N ILE A 91 -8.22 -4.05 1.39
CA ILE A 91 -6.79 -4.10 1.06
C ILE A 91 -6.54 -5.10 -0.07
N ARG A 92 -7.20 -6.27 -0.04
CA ARG A 92 -7.14 -7.26 -1.12
C ARG A 92 -7.60 -6.70 -2.44
N ALA A 93 -8.73 -5.98 -2.46
CA ALA A 93 -9.25 -5.38 -3.69
C ALA A 93 -8.27 -4.33 -4.24
N GLU A 94 -7.66 -3.52 -3.37
CA GLU A 94 -6.68 -2.50 -3.76
C GLU A 94 -5.35 -3.12 -4.19
N VAL A 95 -4.87 -4.16 -3.51
CA VAL A 95 -3.62 -4.85 -3.85
C VAL A 95 -3.80 -5.70 -5.13
N ALA A 96 -4.94 -6.39 -5.27
CA ALA A 96 -5.26 -7.24 -6.42
C ALA A 96 -5.69 -6.46 -7.69
N LYS A 97 -6.19 -5.22 -7.57
CA LYS A 97 -6.42 -4.31 -8.73
C LYS A 97 -5.12 -3.72 -9.30
N GLY A 98 -4.12 -4.58 -9.38
CA GLY A 98 -2.86 -4.46 -10.11
C GLY A 98 -2.97 -4.44 -11.63
N GLY A 99 -4.02 -5.06 -12.17
CA GLY A 99 -4.39 -4.97 -13.59
C GLY A 99 -5.55 -4.00 -13.76
N GLY A 100 -5.39 -3.02 -14.64
CA GLY A 100 -6.38 -1.96 -14.83
C GLY A 100 -7.76 -2.47 -15.26
N ASN A 101 -8.79 -1.73 -14.83
CA ASN A 101 -9.79 -1.23 -15.77
C ASN A 101 -10.43 0.03 -15.16
N HIS A 102 -10.18 1.18 -15.78
CA HIS A 102 -11.03 2.35 -15.67
C HIS A 102 -12.04 2.23 -16.81
N GLY A 103 -13.28 1.92 -16.46
CA GLY A 103 -14.42 1.89 -17.37
C GLY A 103 -15.66 1.50 -16.55
N GLY A 104 -16.70 2.31 -16.43
CA GLY A 104 -16.95 3.60 -17.05
C GLY A 104 -17.94 4.39 -16.22
N ASP A 105 -17.98 5.66 -16.59
CA ASP A 105 -19.00 6.66 -16.31
C ASP A 105 -20.42 6.13 -16.54
N GLY A 106 -21.37 6.70 -15.80
CA GLY A 106 -22.71 6.18 -15.63
C GLY A 106 -23.64 6.21 -16.85
N SER A 107 -24.74 5.50 -16.72
CA SER A 107 -26.10 6.06 -16.83
C SER A 107 -27.11 5.10 -16.20
#